data_AF-A0A4V1N1C7-F1
#
_entry.id   AF-A0A4V1N1C7-F1
#
_cell.length_a   1.000
_cell.length_b   1.000
_cell.length_c   1.000
_cell.angle_alpha   90.00
_cell.angle_beta   90.00
_cell.angle_gamma   90.00
#
_symmetry.space_group_name_H-M   'P 1'
#
loop_
_entity.id
_entity.type
_entity.pdbx_description
1 polymer ?
#
loop_
_entity_poly.entity_id
_entity_poly.type
_entity_poly.pdbx_seq_one_letter_code
_entity_poly.pdbx_strand_id
1 'polypeptide(L)'
;MKGMTRTLLAVLAAGVCAPVVAQDAAQCTAQRLARFVGPTGVHQAWPTTTLPAALAQQPGVLISDQGNIADGYEHRLVLDTARASAYVVQTGGFAGRQTVYGPLPVAACAARR
;
A
#
# COMPACT_ATOMS: atom_id res chain seq x y z
N MET A 1 54.86 31.80 -14.55
CA MET A 1 54.24 30.50 -14.21
C MET A 1 52.73 30.75 -14.12
N LYS A 2 51.95 30.36 -15.14
CA LYS A 2 50.49 30.60 -15.24
C LYS A 2 49.77 29.35 -14.74
N GLY A 3 49.08 29.45 -13.60
CA GLY A 3 48.29 28.37 -13.01
C GLY A 3 46.95 28.19 -13.73
N MET A 4 46.71 26.98 -14.22
CA MET A 4 45.43 26.52 -14.77
C MET A 4 44.40 26.39 -13.65
N THR A 5 43.29 27.11 -13.73
CA THR A 5 42.14 26.88 -12.85
C THR A 5 41.13 25.99 -13.57
N ARG A 6 40.98 24.76 -13.06
CA ARG A 6 40.07 23.73 -13.59
C ARG A 6 38.62 24.06 -13.27
N THR A 7 37.81 24.01 -14.31
CA THR A 7 36.34 23.91 -14.29
C THR A 7 35.87 22.73 -13.43
N LEU A 8 34.89 22.95 -12.57
CA LEU A 8 34.07 21.90 -11.95
C LEU A 8 32.61 22.16 -12.32
N LEU A 9 32.10 21.44 -13.32
CA LEU A 9 30.66 21.24 -13.50
C LEU A 9 30.21 20.19 -12.47
N ALA A 10 29.40 20.59 -11.51
CA ALA A 10 28.65 19.66 -10.67
C ALA A 10 27.40 19.21 -11.44
N VAL A 11 27.39 17.96 -11.91
CA VAL A 11 26.19 17.30 -12.43
C VAL A 11 25.35 16.86 -11.23
N LEU A 12 24.27 17.58 -10.95
CA LEU A 12 23.25 17.15 -10.00
C LEU A 12 22.45 15.99 -10.63
N ALA A 13 22.83 14.77 -10.29
CA ALA A 13 22.01 13.59 -10.56
C ALA A 13 20.79 13.62 -9.64
N ALA A 14 19.64 14.07 -10.16
CA ALA A 14 18.35 13.89 -9.51
C ALA A 14 17.97 12.41 -9.57
N GLY A 15 18.44 11.65 -8.58
CA GLY A 15 18.12 10.24 -8.40
C GLY A 15 16.65 10.05 -8.05
N VAL A 16 15.98 9.23 -8.84
CA VAL A 16 14.65 8.64 -8.63
C VAL A 16 14.56 7.93 -7.27
N CYS A 17 14.21 8.66 -6.20
CA CYS A 17 13.96 8.10 -4.85
C CYS A 17 12.49 7.76 -4.56
N ALA A 18 11.57 8.00 -5.49
CA ALA A 18 10.14 7.82 -5.26
C ALA A 18 9.62 6.36 -5.17
N PRO A 19 10.18 5.34 -5.86
CA PRO A 19 9.53 4.02 -5.88
C PRO A 19 9.86 3.13 -4.67
N VAL A 20 11.04 3.28 -4.04
CA VAL A 20 11.50 2.36 -2.98
C VAL A 20 10.75 2.61 -1.66
N VAL A 21 10.59 3.87 -1.27
CA VAL A 21 9.93 4.25 0.00
C VAL A 21 8.45 3.85 0.01
N ALA A 22 7.77 3.94 -1.15
CA ALA A 22 6.36 3.57 -1.27
C ALA A 22 6.15 2.04 -1.17
N GLN A 23 7.08 1.24 -1.72
CA GLN A 23 7.04 -0.22 -1.63
C GLN A 23 7.24 -0.69 -0.18
N ASP A 24 8.17 -0.07 0.54
CA ASP A 24 8.36 -0.33 1.97
C ASP A 24 7.08 -0.03 2.77
N ALA A 25 6.50 1.16 2.60
CA ALA A 25 5.26 1.52 3.30
C ALA A 25 4.09 0.56 3.00
N ALA A 26 3.94 0.11 1.75
CA ALA A 26 2.93 -0.87 1.36
C ALA A 26 3.14 -2.20 2.08
N GLN A 27 4.37 -2.71 2.09
CA GLN A 27 4.68 -4.01 2.70
C GLN A 27 4.52 -4.00 4.22
N CYS A 28 5.00 -2.96 4.89
CA CYS A 28 4.84 -2.84 6.35
C CYS A 28 3.38 -2.57 6.75
N THR A 29 2.63 -1.82 5.94
CA THR A 29 1.19 -1.66 6.17
C THR A 29 0.46 -2.98 5.97
N ALA A 30 0.78 -3.73 4.91
CA ALA A 30 0.21 -5.05 4.63
C ALA A 30 0.46 -6.02 5.79
N GLN A 31 1.71 -6.15 6.24
CA GLN A 31 2.07 -7.01 7.38
C GLN A 31 1.31 -6.63 8.65
N ARG A 32 1.17 -5.33 8.94
CA ARG A 32 0.43 -4.85 10.12
C ARG A 32 -1.07 -5.19 10.04
N LEU A 33 -1.66 -5.07 8.85
CA LEU A 33 -3.11 -5.24 8.65
C LEU A 33 -3.51 -6.71 8.41
N ALA A 34 -2.60 -7.56 7.92
CA ALA A 34 -2.87 -8.97 7.59
C ALA A 34 -3.49 -9.76 8.75
N ARG A 35 -3.10 -9.46 9.99
CA ARG A 35 -3.64 -10.14 11.19
C ARG A 35 -5.13 -9.89 11.48
N PHE A 36 -5.74 -8.92 10.80
CA PHE A 36 -7.14 -8.53 11.00
C PHE A 36 -8.06 -8.97 9.87
N VAL A 37 -7.50 -9.66 8.88
CA VAL A 37 -8.23 -10.12 7.70
C VAL A 37 -8.04 -11.62 7.54
N GLY A 38 -8.99 -12.27 6.89
CA GLY A 38 -8.93 -13.69 6.62
C GLY A 38 -10.04 -14.12 5.67
N PRO A 39 -10.08 -15.41 5.29
CA PRO A 39 -11.10 -15.96 4.39
C PRO A 39 -12.55 -15.67 4.81
N THR A 40 -12.81 -15.43 6.09
CA THR A 40 -14.14 -15.14 6.65
C THR A 40 -14.44 -13.64 6.78
N GLY A 41 -13.52 -12.77 6.39
CA GLY A 41 -13.72 -11.32 6.30
C GLY A 41 -12.72 -10.50 7.13
N VAL A 42 -13.11 -9.27 7.46
CA VAL A 42 -12.36 -8.38 8.36
C VAL A 42 -12.83 -8.58 9.80
N HIS A 43 -11.89 -8.79 10.73
CA HIS A 43 -12.15 -9.04 12.15
C HIS A 43 -11.95 -7.81 13.04
N GLN A 44 -11.48 -6.69 12.47
CA GLN A 44 -11.36 -5.42 13.18
C GLN A 44 -12.50 -4.46 12.78
N ALA A 45 -12.96 -3.66 13.74
CA ALA A 45 -13.93 -2.59 13.49
C ALA A 45 -13.27 -1.43 12.72
N TRP A 46 -13.22 -1.54 11.39
CA TRP A 46 -12.76 -0.48 10.50
C TRP A 46 -13.95 0.27 9.88
N PRO A 47 -13.80 1.59 9.63
CA PRO A 47 -14.81 2.33 8.90
C PRO A 47 -14.94 1.80 7.46
N THR A 48 -16.17 1.67 6.99
CA THR A 48 -16.46 1.38 5.58
C THR A 48 -16.62 2.66 4.79
N THR A 49 -16.12 2.68 3.56
CA THR A 49 -16.17 3.86 2.69
C THR A 49 -16.25 3.46 1.22
N THR A 50 -16.22 4.44 0.33
CA THR A 50 -15.98 4.26 -1.11
C THR A 50 -14.50 4.47 -1.42
N LEU A 51 -13.93 3.63 -2.29
CA LEU A 51 -12.55 3.83 -2.73
C LEU A 51 -12.46 5.13 -3.55
N PRO A 52 -11.49 6.03 -3.28
CA PRO A 52 -11.26 7.21 -4.11
C PRO A 52 -11.09 6.83 -5.59
N ALA A 53 -11.73 7.56 -6.49
CA ALA A 53 -11.73 7.25 -7.93
C ALA A 53 -10.31 7.15 -8.53
N ALA A 54 -9.38 7.97 -8.05
CA ALA A 54 -7.97 7.95 -8.47
C ALA A 54 -7.25 6.63 -8.16
N LEU A 55 -7.77 5.85 -7.21
CA LEU A 55 -7.19 4.57 -6.76
C LEU A 55 -7.92 3.36 -7.34
N ALA A 56 -9.03 3.55 -8.07
CA ALA A 56 -9.88 2.45 -8.53
C ALA A 56 -9.19 1.47 -9.48
N GLN A 57 -8.19 1.92 -10.24
CA GLN A 57 -7.42 1.10 -11.18
C GLN A 57 -6.13 0.54 -10.56
N GLN A 58 -5.87 0.80 -9.27
CA GLN A 58 -4.67 0.31 -8.61
C GLN A 58 -4.87 -1.15 -8.19
N PRO A 59 -3.99 -2.08 -8.60
CA PRO A 59 -4.18 -3.51 -8.36
C PRO A 59 -4.09 -3.90 -6.87
N GLY A 60 -3.50 -3.05 -6.03
CA GLY A 60 -3.27 -3.30 -4.61
C GLY A 60 -2.28 -4.43 -4.31
N VAL A 61 -1.96 -4.61 -3.03
CA VAL A 61 -1.14 -5.70 -2.50
C VAL A 61 -2.05 -6.74 -1.86
N LEU A 62 -1.97 -8.00 -2.27
CA LEU A 62 -2.72 -9.08 -1.64
C LEU A 62 -2.27 -9.26 -0.18
N ILE A 63 -3.21 -9.21 0.77
CA ILE A 63 -2.93 -9.38 2.20
C ILE A 63 -3.61 -10.59 2.84
N SER A 64 -4.68 -11.09 2.22
CA SER A 64 -5.32 -12.38 2.52
C SER A 64 -6.05 -12.88 1.29
N ASP A 65 -6.09 -14.19 1.10
CA ASP A 65 -6.92 -14.84 0.09
C ASP A 65 -8.10 -15.59 0.73
N GLN A 66 -8.91 -16.20 -0.12
CA GLN A 66 -10.10 -16.98 0.27
C GLN A 66 -9.76 -18.36 0.88
N GLY A 67 -8.50 -18.78 0.87
CA GLY A 67 -8.07 -20.12 1.28
C GLY A 67 -8.90 -21.23 0.62
N ASN A 68 -9.37 -22.19 1.44
CA ASN A 68 -10.20 -23.30 1.00
C ASN A 68 -11.72 -23.02 1.10
N ILE A 69 -12.13 -21.75 1.24
CA ILE A 69 -13.55 -21.37 1.32
C ILE A 69 -14.01 -20.96 -0.07
N ALA A 70 -14.99 -21.69 -0.63
CA ALA A 70 -15.52 -21.44 -1.97
C ALA A 70 -16.02 -20.00 -2.14
N ASP A 71 -16.79 -19.52 -1.16
CA ASP A 71 -17.29 -18.14 -1.08
C ASP A 71 -16.49 -17.30 -0.07
N GLY A 72 -15.19 -17.58 0.07
CA GLY A 72 -14.32 -16.81 0.95
C GLY A 72 -14.10 -15.39 0.44
N TYR A 73 -13.41 -14.60 1.26
CA TYR A 73 -13.01 -13.24 0.91
C TYR A 73 -11.53 -13.18 0.55
N GLU A 74 -11.22 -12.40 -0.49
CA GLU A 74 -9.89 -11.89 -0.76
C GLU A 74 -9.78 -10.45 -0.24
N HIS A 75 -8.60 -10.06 0.23
CA HIS A 75 -8.32 -8.72 0.72
C HIS A 75 -7.08 -8.15 0.06
N ARG A 76 -7.22 -6.96 -0.54
CA ARG A 76 -6.11 -6.20 -1.13
C ARG A 76 -5.93 -4.86 -0.44
N LEU A 77 -4.69 -4.52 -0.14
CA LEU A 77 -4.29 -3.21 0.35
C LEU A 77 -4.04 -2.26 -0.81
N VAL A 78 -4.70 -1.11 -0.81
CA VAL A 78 -4.47 0.01 -1.72
C VAL A 78 -3.97 1.20 -0.90
N LEU A 79 -2.85 1.80 -1.31
CA LEU A 79 -2.29 2.97 -0.66
C LEU A 79 -2.56 4.24 -1.47
N ASP A 80 -3.10 5.24 -0.80
CA ASP A 80 -3.08 6.64 -1.23
C ASP A 80 -1.84 7.30 -0.62
N THR A 81 -0.77 7.38 -1.42
CA THR A 81 0.49 7.99 -0.99
C THR A 81 0.38 9.51 -0.85
N ALA A 82 -0.53 10.15 -1.59
CA ALA A 82 -0.75 11.60 -1.52
C ALA A 82 -1.41 12.01 -0.20
N ARG A 83 -2.27 11.15 0.35
CA ARG A 83 -2.99 11.38 1.61
C ARG A 83 -2.47 10.55 2.78
N ALA A 84 -1.37 9.83 2.60
CA ALA A 84 -0.81 8.90 3.58
C ALA A 84 -1.88 7.98 4.20
N SER A 85 -2.78 7.46 3.35
CA SER A 85 -3.93 6.67 3.76
C SER A 85 -3.92 5.29 3.12
N ALA A 86 -4.39 4.29 3.86
CA ALA A 86 -4.54 2.92 3.39
C ALA A 86 -6.01 2.54 3.28
N TYR A 87 -6.33 1.70 2.29
CA TYR A 87 -7.65 1.12 2.10
C TYR A 87 -7.50 -0.39 1.96
N VAL A 88 -8.37 -1.14 2.63
CA VAL A 88 -8.50 -2.59 2.41
C VAL A 88 -9.73 -2.83 1.56
N VAL A 89 -9.51 -3.33 0.35
CA VAL A 89 -10.57 -3.76 -0.55
C VAL A 89 -10.82 -5.24 -0.31
N GLN A 90 -12.01 -5.56 0.19
CA GLN A 90 -12.49 -6.92 0.32
C GLN A 90 -13.34 -7.26 -0.89
N THR A 91 -13.10 -8.41 -1.52
CA THR A 91 -13.89 -8.97 -2.61
C THR A 91 -14.24 -10.42 -2.33
N GLY A 92 -15.35 -10.91 -2.89
CA GLY A 92 -15.80 -12.29 -2.70
C GLY A 92 -17.10 -12.40 -1.90
N GLY A 93 -17.27 -13.50 -1.17
CA GLY A 93 -18.55 -13.85 -0.58
C GLY A 93 -19.57 -14.37 -1.61
N PHE A 94 -20.71 -14.84 -1.11
CA PHE A 94 -21.77 -15.51 -1.89
C PHE A 94 -22.29 -14.71 -3.11
N ALA A 95 -22.15 -13.38 -3.11
CA ALA A 95 -22.59 -12.51 -4.20
C ALA A 95 -21.44 -11.72 -4.86
N GLY A 96 -20.18 -12.07 -4.59
CA GLY A 96 -19.02 -11.37 -5.13
C GLY A 96 -18.99 -9.88 -4.75
N ARG A 97 -19.45 -9.53 -3.54
CA ARG A 97 -19.56 -8.14 -3.12
C ARG A 97 -18.18 -7.54 -2.86
N GLN A 98 -18.05 -6.26 -3.20
CA GLN A 98 -16.91 -5.45 -2.81
C GLN A 98 -17.26 -4.57 -1.61
N THR A 99 -16.41 -4.60 -0.59
CA THR A 99 -16.46 -3.68 0.56
C THR A 99 -15.10 -3.01 0.70
N VAL A 100 -15.08 -1.70 0.92
CA VAL A 100 -13.83 -0.95 1.10
C VAL A 100 -13.76 -0.44 2.53
N TYR A 101 -12.68 -0.76 3.22
CA TYR A 101 -12.42 -0.34 4.58
C TYR A 101 -11.33 0.73 4.60
N GLY A 102 -11.58 1.86 5.26
CA GLY A 102 -10.65 2.97 5.40
C GLY A 102 -11.33 4.34 5.51
N PRO A 103 -10.54 5.43 5.57
CA PRO A 103 -9.08 5.45 5.52
C PRO A 103 -8.44 4.86 6.78
N LEU A 104 -7.38 4.08 6.60
CA LEU A 104 -6.57 3.50 7.67
C LEU A 104 -5.17 4.14 7.71
N PRO A 105 -4.49 4.19 8.87
CA PRO A 105 -3.13 4.70 8.94
C PRO A 105 -2.15 3.89 8.07
N VAL A 106 -1.22 4.57 7.39
CA VAL A 106 -0.09 3.90 6.73
C VAL A 106 0.99 3.62 7.76
N ALA A 107 1.54 2.40 7.75
CA ALA A 107 2.66 2.05 8.60
C ALA A 107 3.98 2.50 7.95
N ALA A 108 4.88 3.06 8.75
CA ALA A 108 6.28 3.17 8.36
C ALA A 108 6.98 1.83 8.61
N CYS A 109 7.83 1.39 7.68
CA CYS A 109 8.78 0.35 8.01
C CYS A 109 9.76 0.88 9.04
N ALA A 110 9.95 0.15 10.13
CA ALA A 110 11.07 0.42 11.01
C ALA A 110 12.36 0.23 10.18
N ALA A 111 13.15 1.29 10.04
CA ALA A 111 14.49 1.16 9.48
C ALA A 111 15.23 0.14 10.36
N ARG A 112 15.63 -1.00 9.79
CA ARG A 112 16.53 -1.93 10.47
C ARG A 112 17.80 -1.12 10.77
N ARG A 113 18.09 -0.93 12.05
CA ARG A 113 19.38 -0.41 12.52
C ARG A 113 20.42 -1.52 12.47
#